data_AF-A0A4R4NCH3-F1
#
_entry.id   AF-A0A4R4NCH3-F1
#
_cell.length_a   1.000
_cell.length_b   1.000
_cell.length_c   1.000
_cell.angle_alpha   90.00
_cell.angle_beta   90.00
_cell.angle_gamma   90.00
#
_symmetry.space_group_name_H-M   'P 1'
#
loop_
_entity.id
_entity.type
_entity.pdbx_description
1 polymer ?
#
loop_
_entity_poly.entity_id
_entity_poly.type
_entity_poly.pdbx_seq_one_letter_code
_entity_poly.pdbx_strand_id
1 'polypeptide(L)'
;MDPTTVGTRIASTAIAPLIKRLFRQDGPGAGLVDKPVRVSSLVSFKGEKHTLSTDDLRKIGKGVFQSWIKANEGQVELSAEAQRDMRFALGQALSRLGSLDMDDVQAVQLGPDGLARQLRGRRSDFRSFFSTEVWQAHNELLQTVCLHILNFFTQRSTFVARTLVEQSQQLDRAIARIDLLIERNPHPLAADTDFERRYTTYIATRHRELTIFGLDLDHAREWPLDASYVSLQAETPSGATTAPARADELLVRLDRPRVLLRGVAGSGKTTLAQWLAVTAVHPDPPETPDELLGRIPFLLP
;
A
#
# COMPACT_ATOMS: atom_id res chain seq x y z
N MET A 1 33.79 -0.54 -11.83
CA MET A 1 33.35 -0.42 -13.24
C MET A 1 31.92 -0.89 -13.27
N ASP A 2 30.96 0.04 -13.28
CA ASP A 2 29.53 -0.24 -13.31
C ASP A 2 29.07 -0.48 -14.75
N PRO A 3 28.47 -1.64 -15.08
CA PRO A 3 27.94 -1.94 -16.41
C PRO A 3 26.53 -1.39 -16.67
N THR A 4 25.99 -0.50 -15.82
CA THR A 4 24.58 -0.08 -15.86
C THR A 4 24.28 1.21 -16.63
N THR A 5 25.27 1.87 -17.24
CA THR A 5 25.09 3.23 -17.79
C THR A 5 25.29 3.39 -19.29
N VAL A 6 25.49 2.32 -20.08
CA VAL A 6 25.83 2.47 -21.51
C VAL A 6 24.63 2.41 -22.49
N GLY A 7 23.43 1.94 -22.09
CA GLY A 7 22.34 1.70 -23.06
C GLY A 7 21.20 2.73 -23.17
N THR A 8 21.08 3.71 -22.26
CA THR A 8 19.80 4.44 -22.05
C THR A 8 19.66 5.77 -22.77
N ARG A 9 20.63 6.24 -23.55
CA ARG A 9 20.48 7.46 -24.37
C ARG A 9 20.00 7.17 -25.78
N ILE A 10 18.85 6.52 -25.88
CA ILE A 10 18.08 6.56 -27.10
C ILE A 10 17.24 7.83 -27.07
N ALA A 11 17.12 8.53 -28.20
CA ALA A 11 16.33 9.74 -28.33
C ALA A 11 14.84 9.43 -28.11
N SER A 12 14.42 9.37 -26.84
CA SER A 12 13.04 9.15 -26.39
C SER A 12 12.05 10.03 -27.15
N THR A 13 12.48 11.25 -27.50
CA THR A 13 11.74 12.23 -28.31
C THR A 13 11.43 11.78 -29.73
N ALA A 14 12.28 10.95 -30.36
CA ALA A 14 12.10 10.46 -31.72
C ALA A 14 11.27 9.17 -31.77
N ILE A 15 11.42 8.28 -30.78
CA ILE A 15 10.74 6.98 -30.76
C ILE A 15 9.33 7.09 -30.19
N ALA A 16 9.11 7.89 -29.14
CA ALA A 16 7.80 7.99 -28.48
C ALA A 16 6.64 8.36 -29.44
N PRO A 17 6.78 9.32 -30.37
CA PRO A 17 5.72 9.64 -31.33
C PRO A 17 5.39 8.48 -32.27
N LEU A 18 6.39 7.68 -32.66
CA LEU A 18 6.20 6.51 -33.54
C LEU A 18 5.48 5.38 -32.81
N ILE A 19 5.85 5.13 -31.55
CA ILE A 19 5.18 4.13 -30.70
C ILE A 19 3.74 4.53 -30.40
N LYS A 20 3.48 5.82 -30.14
CA LYS A 20 2.11 6.33 -29.92
C LYS A 20 1.16 6.01 -31.08
N ARG A 21 1.65 5.98 -32.33
CA ARG A 21 0.83 5.65 -33.51
C ARG A 21 0.33 4.20 -33.53
N LEU A 22 1.01 3.28 -32.83
CA LEU A 22 0.60 1.88 -32.72
C LEU A 22 -0.70 1.69 -31.93
N PHE A 23 -1.12 2.70 -31.17
CA PHE A 23 -2.27 2.63 -30.27
C PHE A 23 -3.42 3.52 -30.75
N ARG A 24 -4.65 3.12 -30.42
CA ARG A 24 -5.84 3.93 -30.66
C ARG A 24 -5.81 5.15 -29.72
N GLN A 25 -6.17 6.32 -30.25
CA GLN A 25 -6.36 7.52 -29.44
C GLN A 25 -7.73 7.42 -28.76
N ASP A 26 -7.68 7.20 -27.44
CA ASP A 26 -8.72 7.29 -26.41
C ASP A 26 -10.17 6.98 -26.82
N GLY A 27 -10.62 5.77 -26.48
CA GLY A 27 -12.04 5.45 -26.28
C GLY A 27 -12.37 5.44 -24.78
N PRO A 28 -13.64 5.64 -24.39
CA PRO A 28 -14.03 5.67 -22.98
C PRO A 28 -13.78 4.29 -22.36
N GLY A 29 -13.17 4.24 -21.16
CA GLY A 29 -12.78 2.96 -20.58
C GLY A 29 -12.58 2.99 -19.08
N ALA A 30 -13.69 3.09 -18.33
CA ALA A 30 -13.77 2.71 -16.91
C ALA A 30 -14.68 1.47 -16.73
N GLY A 31 -14.85 0.66 -17.76
CA GLY A 31 -15.59 -0.59 -17.68
C GLY A 31 -14.70 -1.67 -17.09
N LEU A 32 -14.98 -2.07 -15.84
CA LEU A 32 -14.46 -3.32 -15.32
C LEU A 32 -15.03 -4.47 -16.15
N VAL A 33 -14.14 -5.30 -16.65
CA VAL A 33 -14.51 -6.53 -17.34
C VAL A 33 -13.92 -7.67 -16.54
N ASP A 34 -14.73 -8.70 -16.29
CA ASP A 34 -14.33 -9.88 -15.51
C ASP A 34 -13.24 -10.73 -16.21
N LYS A 35 -12.82 -10.35 -17.42
CA LYS A 35 -11.84 -11.05 -18.24
C LYS A 35 -10.74 -10.10 -18.72
N PRO A 36 -9.50 -10.60 -18.92
CA PRO A 36 -8.43 -9.83 -19.53
C PRO A 36 -8.92 -9.15 -20.81
N VAL A 37 -8.62 -7.85 -20.95
CA VAL A 37 -8.90 -7.14 -22.19
C VAL A 37 -7.85 -7.56 -23.20
N ARG A 38 -8.22 -7.79 -24.46
CA ARG A 38 -7.22 -8.12 -25.48
C ARG A 38 -6.44 -6.88 -25.89
N VAL A 39 -5.11 -6.97 -25.96
CA VAL A 39 -4.25 -5.89 -26.48
C VAL A 39 -4.63 -5.53 -27.92
N SER A 40 -5.18 -6.49 -28.66
CA SER A 40 -5.76 -6.29 -30.00
C SER A 40 -6.83 -5.18 -30.08
N SER A 41 -7.52 -4.87 -28.97
CA SER A 41 -8.51 -3.80 -28.89
C SER A 41 -7.89 -2.41 -28.71
N LEU A 42 -6.64 -2.36 -28.22
CA LEU A 42 -5.91 -1.15 -27.88
C LEU A 42 -5.00 -0.69 -29.01
N VAL A 43 -4.53 -1.62 -29.84
CA VAL A 43 -3.69 -1.32 -31.00
C VAL A 43 -4.52 -0.87 -32.21
N SER A 44 -3.94 0.00 -33.01
CA SER A 44 -4.58 0.57 -34.20
C SER A 44 -4.53 -0.36 -35.42
N PHE A 45 -3.82 -1.48 -35.38
CA PHE A 45 -3.62 -2.37 -36.54
C PHE A 45 -4.27 -3.76 -36.40
N LYS A 46 -4.96 -4.03 -35.30
CA LYS A 46 -5.72 -5.27 -35.05
C LYS A 46 -7.06 -4.94 -34.38
N GLY A 47 -7.98 -5.91 -34.38
CA GLY A 47 -9.32 -5.79 -33.81
C GLY A 47 -10.35 -5.17 -34.76
N GLU A 48 -11.57 -4.95 -34.24
CA GLU A 48 -12.75 -4.55 -35.03
C GLU A 48 -12.62 -3.17 -35.71
N LYS A 49 -11.78 -2.27 -35.17
CA LYS A 49 -11.56 -0.91 -35.68
C LYS A 49 -10.09 -0.68 -36.03
N HIS A 50 -9.49 -1.58 -36.81
CA HIS A 50 -8.11 -1.40 -37.28
C HIS A 50 -8.04 -0.23 -38.29
N THR A 51 -7.18 0.74 -38.00
CA THR A 51 -6.93 1.96 -38.80
C THR A 51 -5.54 1.98 -39.43
N LEU A 52 -4.59 1.18 -38.93
CA LEU A 52 -3.26 1.01 -39.50
C LEU A 52 -3.15 -0.29 -40.31
N SER A 53 -2.49 -0.21 -41.47
CA SER A 53 -2.18 -1.36 -42.32
C SER A 53 -0.84 -2.03 -41.92
N THR A 54 -0.58 -3.23 -42.46
CA THR A 54 0.71 -3.92 -42.32
C THR A 54 1.88 -3.10 -42.90
N ASP A 55 1.62 -2.27 -43.91
CA ASP A 55 2.63 -1.37 -44.48
C ASP A 55 2.95 -0.20 -43.52
N ASP A 56 1.96 0.31 -42.81
CA ASP A 56 2.16 1.36 -41.80
C ASP A 56 2.99 0.85 -40.61
N LEU A 57 2.78 -0.40 -40.19
CA LEU A 57 3.62 -1.04 -39.18
C LEU A 57 5.07 -1.17 -39.62
N ARG A 58 5.29 -1.50 -40.89
CA ARG A 58 6.64 -1.57 -41.47
C ARG A 58 7.29 -0.19 -41.49
N LYS A 59 6.54 0.87 -41.82
CA LYS A 59 7.00 2.27 -41.77
C LYS A 59 7.35 2.71 -40.34
N ILE A 60 6.51 2.37 -39.36
CA ILE A 60 6.78 2.65 -37.94
C ILE A 60 8.03 1.91 -37.48
N GLY A 61 8.13 0.60 -37.75
CA GLY A 61 9.31 -0.20 -37.41
C GLY A 61 10.60 0.34 -38.05
N LYS A 62 10.53 0.78 -39.32
CA LYS A 62 11.65 1.44 -40.00
C LYS A 62 12.06 2.74 -39.28
N GLY A 63 11.12 3.60 -38.93
CA GLY A 63 11.40 4.87 -38.25
C GLY A 63 11.99 4.68 -36.85
N VAL A 64 11.48 3.71 -36.09
CA VAL A 64 11.99 3.34 -34.76
C VAL A 64 13.43 2.84 -34.88
N PHE A 65 13.67 1.93 -35.84
CA PHE A 65 14.99 1.39 -36.09
C PHE A 65 15.99 2.47 -36.55
N GLN A 66 15.58 3.38 -37.43
CA GLN A 66 16.43 4.50 -37.87
C GLN A 66 16.79 5.43 -36.70
N SER A 67 15.82 5.72 -35.82
CA SER A 67 16.05 6.52 -34.62
C SER A 67 17.02 5.83 -33.65
N TRP A 68 16.94 4.50 -33.55
CA TRP A 68 17.85 3.69 -32.75
C TRP A 68 19.26 3.65 -33.34
N ILE A 69 19.43 3.42 -34.65
CA ILE A 69 20.75 3.47 -35.29
C ILE A 69 21.40 4.83 -35.08
N LYS A 70 20.65 5.92 -35.31
CA LYS A 70 21.17 7.28 -35.14
C LYS A 70 21.65 7.53 -33.69
N ALA A 71 20.96 6.97 -32.70
CA ALA A 71 21.36 7.08 -31.31
C ALA A 71 22.59 6.22 -30.94
N ASN A 72 22.89 5.19 -31.73
CA ASN A 72 24.00 4.25 -31.52
C ASN A 72 25.10 4.37 -32.59
N GLU A 73 25.15 5.51 -33.30
CA GLU A 73 26.19 5.80 -34.30
C GLU A 73 27.58 5.68 -33.65
N GLY A 74 28.43 4.83 -34.22
CA GLY A 74 29.80 4.56 -33.74
C GLY A 74 29.93 3.45 -32.67
N GLN A 75 28.82 2.91 -32.15
CA GLN A 75 28.84 1.78 -31.21
C GLN A 75 28.46 0.45 -31.88
N VAL A 76 27.62 0.51 -32.91
CA VAL A 76 27.06 -0.67 -33.57
C VAL A 76 27.19 -0.53 -35.09
N GLU A 77 28.16 -1.23 -35.68
CA GLU A 77 28.31 -1.33 -37.13
C GLU A 77 27.53 -2.54 -37.66
N LEU A 78 26.39 -2.28 -38.30
CA LEU A 78 25.54 -3.32 -38.88
C LEU A 78 25.58 -3.26 -40.40
N SER A 79 25.80 -4.41 -41.04
CA SER A 79 25.69 -4.56 -42.49
C SER A 79 24.28 -4.20 -42.99
N ALA A 80 24.16 -3.80 -44.26
CA ALA A 80 22.86 -3.46 -44.85
C ALA A 80 21.86 -4.64 -44.86
N GLU A 81 22.37 -5.88 -44.76
CA GLU A 81 21.57 -7.10 -44.60
C GLU A 81 21.06 -7.23 -43.16
N ALA A 82 21.96 -7.15 -42.17
CA ALA A 82 21.60 -7.19 -40.75
C ALA A 82 20.58 -6.10 -40.36
N GLN A 83 20.70 -4.90 -40.94
CA GLN A 83 19.73 -3.83 -40.74
C GLN A 83 18.34 -4.15 -41.31
N ARG A 84 18.26 -4.83 -42.46
CA ARG A 84 16.98 -5.26 -43.05
C ARG A 84 16.33 -6.33 -42.19
N ASP A 85 17.12 -7.28 -41.73
CA ASP A 85 16.67 -8.40 -40.91
C ASP A 85 16.14 -7.94 -39.55
N MET A 86 16.86 -7.02 -38.90
CA MET A 86 16.46 -6.46 -37.61
C MET A 86 15.17 -5.63 -37.70
N ARG A 87 14.97 -4.89 -38.80
CA ARG A 87 13.70 -4.18 -39.08
C ARG A 87 12.55 -5.16 -39.28
N PHE A 88 12.78 -6.24 -40.01
CA PHE A 88 11.77 -7.27 -40.26
C PHE A 88 11.38 -7.98 -38.96
N ALA A 89 12.36 -8.38 -38.15
CA ALA A 89 12.14 -9.00 -36.85
C ALA A 89 11.40 -8.08 -35.88
N LEU A 90 11.73 -6.78 -35.84
CA LEU A 90 11.00 -5.78 -35.05
C LEU A 90 9.54 -5.67 -35.51
N GLY A 91 9.29 -5.62 -36.83
CA GLY A 91 7.93 -5.61 -37.37
C GLY A 91 7.12 -6.85 -36.97
N GLN A 92 7.75 -8.04 -37.02
CA GLN A 92 7.12 -9.26 -36.52
C GLN A 92 6.84 -9.21 -35.03
N ALA A 93 7.79 -8.77 -34.20
CA ALA A 93 7.60 -8.63 -32.76
C ALA A 93 6.43 -7.68 -32.44
N LEU A 94 6.35 -6.54 -33.11
CA LEU A 94 5.24 -5.58 -32.94
C LEU A 94 3.90 -6.13 -33.42
N SER A 95 3.88 -6.97 -34.46
CA SER A 95 2.63 -7.60 -34.91
C SER A 95 2.03 -8.54 -33.86
N ARG A 96 2.88 -9.15 -33.01
CA ARG A 96 2.46 -10.05 -31.92
C ARG A 96 1.81 -9.31 -30.76
N LEU A 97 2.11 -8.01 -30.59
CA LEU A 97 1.45 -7.16 -29.59
C LEU A 97 -0.07 -7.23 -29.75
N GLY A 98 -0.57 -7.20 -30.99
CA GLY A 98 -2.00 -7.33 -31.30
C GLY A 98 -2.60 -8.74 -31.13
N SER A 99 -1.83 -9.74 -30.68
CA SER A 99 -2.31 -11.10 -30.38
C SER A 99 -2.28 -11.44 -28.89
N LEU A 100 -1.73 -10.56 -28.05
CA LEU A 100 -1.65 -10.77 -26.61
C LEU A 100 -3.03 -10.57 -25.95
N ASP A 101 -3.32 -11.44 -24.99
CA ASP A 101 -4.47 -11.35 -24.10
C ASP A 101 -3.99 -10.80 -22.76
N MET A 102 -4.09 -9.48 -22.59
CA MET A 102 -3.74 -8.74 -21.36
C MET A 102 -4.20 -7.30 -21.46
N ASP A 103 -4.53 -6.68 -20.33
CA ASP A 103 -4.81 -5.25 -20.28
C ASP A 103 -3.55 -4.38 -20.05
N ASP A 104 -3.75 -3.06 -20.08
CA ASP A 104 -2.69 -2.07 -19.88
C ASP A 104 -2.01 -2.22 -18.50
N VAL A 105 -2.74 -2.60 -17.45
CA VAL A 105 -2.20 -2.73 -16.07
C VAL A 105 -1.32 -3.97 -15.97
N GLN A 106 -1.79 -5.09 -16.49
CA GLN A 106 -1.03 -6.34 -16.59
C GLN A 106 0.25 -6.15 -17.41
N ALA A 107 0.19 -5.41 -18.52
CA ALA A 107 1.36 -5.11 -19.32
C ALA A 107 2.41 -4.28 -18.54
N VAL A 108 1.97 -3.27 -17.77
CA VAL A 108 2.87 -2.46 -16.94
C VAL A 108 3.50 -3.28 -15.81
N GLN A 109 2.73 -4.14 -15.13
CA GLN A 109 3.26 -5.03 -14.08
C GLN A 109 4.30 -6.02 -14.63
N LEU A 110 4.16 -6.45 -15.88
CA LEU A 110 5.10 -7.36 -16.54
C LEU A 110 6.49 -6.74 -16.75
N GLY A 111 6.56 -5.40 -16.85
CA GLY A 111 7.79 -4.65 -17.08
C GLY A 111 8.38 -4.81 -18.51
N PRO A 112 9.38 -3.98 -18.87
CA PRO A 112 9.89 -3.91 -20.24
C PRO A 112 10.55 -5.24 -20.69
N ASP A 113 11.26 -5.92 -19.80
CA ASP A 113 11.89 -7.20 -20.08
C ASP A 113 10.89 -8.34 -20.25
N GLY A 114 9.83 -8.35 -19.43
CA GLY A 114 8.78 -9.34 -19.53
C GLY A 114 7.98 -9.17 -20.82
N LEU A 115 7.62 -7.93 -21.16
CA LEU A 115 6.93 -7.63 -22.41
C LEU A 115 7.81 -7.97 -23.62
N ALA A 116 9.10 -7.60 -23.59
CA ALA A 116 10.04 -7.96 -24.65
C ALA A 116 10.15 -9.47 -24.82
N ARG A 117 10.18 -10.25 -23.73
CA ARG A 117 10.19 -11.72 -23.80
C ARG A 117 8.94 -12.29 -24.46
N GLN A 118 7.76 -11.73 -24.21
CA GLN A 118 6.53 -12.18 -24.85
C GLN A 118 6.43 -11.81 -26.34
N LEU A 119 6.94 -10.63 -26.71
CA LEU A 119 6.96 -10.19 -28.11
C LEU A 119 8.06 -10.86 -28.93
N ARG A 120 9.13 -11.35 -28.27
CA ARG A 120 10.28 -11.95 -28.93
C ARG A 120 9.91 -13.27 -29.62
N GLY A 121 10.38 -13.45 -30.84
CA GLY A 121 10.41 -14.74 -31.53
C GLY A 121 11.33 -15.76 -30.88
N ARG A 122 11.19 -17.03 -31.25
CA ARG A 122 12.24 -17.99 -30.92
C ARG A 122 13.43 -17.63 -31.82
N ARG A 123 14.65 -17.66 -31.29
CA ARG A 123 15.86 -17.42 -32.11
C ARG A 123 15.92 -18.35 -33.34
N SER A 124 15.36 -19.56 -33.22
CA SER A 124 15.20 -20.52 -34.33
C SER A 124 14.45 -19.95 -35.52
N ASP A 125 13.45 -19.10 -35.28
CA ASP A 125 12.60 -18.50 -36.32
C ASP A 125 13.42 -17.55 -37.21
N PHE A 126 14.59 -17.11 -36.72
CA PHE A 126 15.45 -16.14 -37.39
C PHE A 126 16.91 -16.58 -37.51
N ARG A 127 17.19 -17.88 -37.39
CA ARG A 127 18.56 -18.42 -37.39
C ARG A 127 19.35 -18.10 -38.67
N SER A 128 18.67 -17.95 -39.81
CA SER A 128 19.27 -17.55 -41.08
C SER A 128 19.62 -16.07 -41.16
N PHE A 129 19.06 -15.24 -40.28
CA PHE A 129 19.11 -13.77 -40.38
C PHE A 129 19.99 -13.11 -39.31
N PHE A 130 20.36 -13.82 -38.24
CA PHE A 130 21.06 -13.21 -37.11
C PHE A 130 22.32 -13.96 -36.65
N SER A 131 23.44 -13.25 -36.66
CA SER A 131 24.58 -13.58 -35.80
C SER A 131 24.22 -13.36 -34.33
N THR A 132 25.10 -13.77 -33.40
CA THR A 132 24.85 -13.60 -31.97
C THR A 132 24.81 -12.12 -31.57
N GLU A 133 25.67 -11.31 -32.18
CA GLU A 133 25.77 -9.87 -31.94
C GLU A 133 24.52 -9.14 -32.44
N VAL A 134 24.05 -9.45 -33.66
CA VAL A 134 22.84 -8.83 -34.22
C VAL A 134 21.60 -9.24 -33.42
N TRP A 135 21.56 -10.47 -32.91
CA TRP A 135 20.47 -10.91 -32.03
C TRP A 135 20.46 -10.15 -30.68
N GLN A 136 21.62 -9.84 -30.11
CA GLN A 136 21.73 -9.02 -28.89
C GLN A 136 21.26 -7.60 -29.15
N ALA A 137 21.74 -6.96 -30.21
CA ALA A 137 21.29 -5.62 -30.63
C ALA A 137 19.77 -5.58 -30.86
N HIS A 138 19.19 -6.60 -31.50
CA HIS A 138 17.74 -6.74 -31.67
C HIS A 138 16.99 -6.76 -30.33
N ASN A 139 17.53 -7.47 -29.34
CA ASN A 139 16.90 -7.57 -28.02
C ASN A 139 16.94 -6.25 -27.25
N GLU A 140 18.04 -5.51 -27.33
CA GLU A 140 18.18 -4.19 -26.71
C GLU A 140 17.22 -3.16 -27.35
N LEU A 141 17.13 -3.17 -28.68
CA LEU A 141 16.13 -2.37 -29.40
C LEU A 141 14.70 -2.75 -28.95
N LEU A 142 14.38 -4.04 -28.89
CA LEU A 142 13.05 -4.50 -28.50
C LEU A 142 12.72 -4.11 -27.06
N GLN A 143 13.67 -4.21 -26.12
CA GLN A 143 13.50 -3.74 -24.74
C GLN A 143 13.21 -2.24 -24.68
N THR A 144 13.94 -1.44 -25.44
CA THR A 144 13.70 0.02 -25.53
C THR A 144 12.29 0.31 -26.06
N VAL A 145 11.86 -0.41 -27.10
CA VAL A 145 10.52 -0.26 -27.65
C VAL A 145 9.46 -0.66 -26.64
N CYS A 146 9.66 -1.74 -25.89
CA CYS A 146 8.77 -2.15 -24.82
C CYS A 146 8.70 -1.11 -23.70
N LEU A 147 9.83 -0.50 -23.31
CA LEU A 147 9.85 0.59 -22.34
C LEU A 147 8.96 1.76 -22.78
N HIS A 148 9.05 2.18 -24.04
CA HIS A 148 8.20 3.26 -24.57
C HIS A 148 6.72 2.86 -24.68
N ILE A 149 6.43 1.60 -25.01
CA ILE A 149 5.06 1.07 -24.99
C ILE A 149 4.47 1.14 -23.58
N LEU A 150 5.22 0.70 -22.56
CA LEU A 150 4.76 0.72 -21.17
C LEU A 150 4.61 2.16 -20.65
N ASN A 151 5.55 3.05 -20.97
CA ASN A 151 5.42 4.46 -20.65
C ASN A 151 4.20 5.11 -21.34
N PHE A 152 3.82 4.64 -22.53
CA PHE A 152 2.59 5.09 -23.16
C PHE A 152 1.35 4.61 -22.39
N PHE A 153 1.33 3.37 -21.90
CA PHE A 153 0.23 2.85 -21.09
C PHE A 153 0.03 3.64 -19.80
N THR A 154 1.10 4.00 -19.09
CA THR A 154 1.01 4.76 -17.84
C THR A 154 0.54 6.19 -18.02
N GLN A 155 0.70 6.77 -19.21
CA GLN A 155 0.28 8.15 -19.51
C GLN A 155 -1.21 8.28 -19.88
N ARG A 156 -1.96 7.18 -20.01
CA ARG A 156 -3.37 7.21 -20.38
C ARG A 156 -4.26 7.53 -19.18
N SER A 157 -5.28 8.37 -19.38
CA SER A 157 -6.22 8.75 -18.32
C SER A 157 -7.01 7.57 -17.76
N THR A 158 -7.30 6.56 -18.59
CA THR A 158 -7.99 5.32 -18.17
C THR A 158 -7.13 4.41 -17.31
N PHE A 159 -5.80 4.51 -17.41
CA PHE A 159 -4.87 3.64 -16.67
C PHE A 159 -4.97 3.87 -15.17
N VAL A 160 -4.98 5.13 -14.73
CA VAL A 160 -5.06 5.48 -13.30
C VAL A 160 -6.39 5.00 -12.71
N ALA A 161 -7.52 5.31 -13.36
CA ALA A 161 -8.84 4.88 -12.89
C ALA A 161 -8.93 3.35 -12.80
N ARG A 162 -8.46 2.64 -13.82
CA ARG A 162 -8.44 1.17 -13.83
C ARG A 162 -7.52 0.59 -12.75
N THR A 163 -6.33 1.15 -12.58
CA THR A 163 -5.38 0.72 -11.55
C THR A 163 -5.98 0.88 -10.16
N LEU A 164 -6.63 2.01 -9.86
CA LEU A 164 -7.29 2.23 -8.57
C LEU A 164 -8.38 1.18 -8.30
N VAL A 165 -9.19 0.83 -9.30
CA VAL A 165 -10.22 -0.18 -9.11
C VAL A 165 -9.63 -1.59 -8.95
N GLU A 166 -8.61 -1.95 -9.71
CA GLU A 166 -7.92 -3.23 -9.54
C GLU A 166 -7.24 -3.34 -8.17
N GLN A 167 -6.64 -2.25 -7.68
CA GLN A 167 -6.09 -2.17 -6.32
C GLN A 167 -7.19 -2.32 -5.27
N SER A 168 -8.35 -1.66 -5.43
CA SER A 168 -9.50 -1.83 -4.53
C SER A 168 -9.95 -3.29 -4.48
N GLN A 169 -10.14 -3.94 -5.64
CA GLN A 169 -10.53 -5.35 -5.68
C GLN A 169 -9.46 -6.28 -5.07
N GLN A 170 -8.17 -5.97 -5.24
CA GLN A 170 -7.09 -6.73 -4.61
C GLN A 170 -7.12 -6.58 -3.09
N LEU A 171 -7.37 -5.37 -2.57
CA LEU A 171 -7.54 -5.11 -1.15
C LEU A 171 -8.76 -5.86 -0.58
N ASP A 172 -9.91 -5.80 -1.26
CA ASP A 172 -11.12 -6.51 -0.84
C ASP A 172 -10.89 -8.03 -0.75
N ARG A 173 -10.16 -8.60 -1.73
CA ARG A 173 -9.78 -10.03 -1.69
C ARG A 173 -8.81 -10.35 -0.56
N ALA A 174 -7.87 -9.45 -0.25
CA ALA A 174 -6.93 -9.63 0.84
C ALA A 174 -7.64 -9.59 2.19
N ILE A 175 -8.55 -8.63 2.40
CA ILE A 175 -9.41 -8.51 3.58
C ILE A 175 -10.22 -9.81 3.76
N ALA A 176 -10.95 -10.25 2.74
CA ALA A 176 -11.72 -11.48 2.82
C ALA A 176 -10.88 -12.71 3.18
N ARG A 177 -9.61 -12.75 2.73
CA ARG A 177 -8.70 -13.85 3.05
C ARG A 177 -8.17 -13.76 4.48
N ILE A 178 -7.95 -12.56 5.01
CA ILE A 178 -7.62 -12.33 6.41
C ILE A 178 -8.80 -12.74 7.30
N ASP A 179 -10.02 -12.33 6.95
CA ASP A 179 -11.24 -12.71 7.69
C ASP A 179 -11.39 -14.23 7.78
N LEU A 180 -11.19 -14.93 6.65
CA LEU A 180 -11.18 -16.40 6.63
C LEU A 180 -10.07 -17.03 7.49
N LEU A 181 -8.91 -16.38 7.63
CA LEU A 181 -7.84 -16.84 8.51
C LEU A 181 -8.18 -16.63 9.99
N ILE A 182 -8.81 -15.49 10.32
CA ILE A 182 -9.31 -15.19 11.67
C ILE A 182 -10.38 -16.22 12.06
N GLU A 183 -11.33 -16.52 11.17
CA GLU A 183 -12.38 -17.52 11.41
C GLU A 183 -11.81 -18.93 11.61
N ARG A 184 -10.80 -19.31 10.83
CA ARG A 184 -10.24 -20.68 10.86
C ARG A 184 -9.20 -20.92 11.93
N ASN A 185 -8.58 -19.87 12.46
CA ASN A 185 -7.61 -19.94 13.56
C ASN A 185 -7.91 -18.84 14.59
N PRO A 186 -8.97 -19.00 15.40
CA PRO A 186 -9.17 -18.15 16.56
C PRO A 186 -8.01 -18.37 17.54
N HIS A 187 -7.04 -17.45 17.53
CA HIS A 187 -5.92 -17.49 18.46
C HIS A 187 -6.43 -17.15 19.87
N PRO A 188 -6.00 -17.83 20.95
CA PRO A 188 -6.39 -17.50 22.33
C PRO A 188 -6.18 -16.02 22.69
N LEU A 189 -5.06 -15.44 22.24
CA LEU A 189 -4.78 -14.00 22.35
C LEU A 189 -5.87 -13.08 21.75
N ALA A 190 -6.65 -13.52 20.75
CA ALA A 190 -7.74 -12.73 20.20
C ALA A 190 -8.97 -12.72 21.13
N ALA A 191 -9.24 -13.82 21.83
CA ALA A 191 -10.28 -13.87 22.86
C ALA A 191 -9.87 -13.03 24.09
N ASP A 192 -8.59 -13.06 24.46
CA ASP A 192 -8.04 -12.21 25.52
C ASP A 192 -8.16 -10.73 25.15
N THR A 193 -7.69 -10.33 23.95
CA THR A 193 -7.78 -8.94 23.47
C THR A 193 -9.24 -8.44 23.40
N ASP A 194 -10.17 -9.30 22.98
CA ASP A 194 -11.59 -8.97 22.96
C ASP A 194 -12.20 -8.83 24.36
N PHE A 195 -11.82 -9.71 25.30
CA PHE A 195 -12.20 -9.57 26.70
C PHE A 195 -11.63 -8.28 27.30
N GLU A 196 -10.35 -7.98 27.10
CA GLU A 196 -9.71 -6.75 27.60
C GLU A 196 -10.43 -5.51 27.07
N ARG A 197 -10.75 -5.45 25.78
CA ARG A 197 -11.52 -4.34 25.18
C ARG A 197 -12.91 -4.20 25.79
N ARG A 198 -13.64 -5.30 25.93
CA ARG A 198 -14.99 -5.28 26.54
C ARG A 198 -14.95 -4.88 28.01
N TYR A 199 -13.95 -5.38 28.75
CA TYR A 199 -13.81 -5.12 30.17
C TYR A 199 -13.38 -3.67 30.46
N THR A 200 -12.43 -3.11 29.70
CA THR A 200 -12.04 -1.70 29.83
C THR A 200 -13.21 -0.76 29.52
N THR A 201 -13.99 -1.07 28.47
CA THR A 201 -15.24 -0.34 28.15
C THR A 201 -16.25 -0.42 29.30
N TYR A 202 -16.43 -1.61 29.89
CA TYR A 202 -17.30 -1.80 31.04
C TYR A 202 -16.87 -0.97 32.25
N ILE A 203 -15.59 -0.98 32.63
CA ILE A 203 -15.05 -0.20 33.75
C ILE A 203 -15.23 1.30 33.50
N ALA A 204 -14.89 1.77 32.30
CA ALA A 204 -15.07 3.15 31.89
C ALA A 204 -16.55 3.59 31.90
N THR A 205 -17.50 2.69 31.69
CA THR A 205 -18.93 3.02 31.77
C THR A 205 -19.45 2.94 33.21
N ARG A 206 -19.10 1.86 33.93
CA ARG A 206 -19.64 1.53 35.26
C ARG A 206 -19.23 2.50 36.36
N HIS A 207 -18.02 3.07 36.24
CA HIS A 207 -17.39 3.89 37.27
C HIS A 207 -17.21 5.35 36.86
N ARG A 208 -17.75 5.77 35.70
CA ARG A 208 -17.63 7.14 35.18
C ARG A 208 -18.47 8.17 35.94
N GLU A 209 -19.53 7.74 36.62
CA GLU A 209 -20.46 8.63 37.29
C GLU A 209 -20.23 8.66 38.81
N LEU A 210 -20.01 9.85 39.36
CA LEU A 210 -20.07 10.09 40.80
C LEU A 210 -21.41 10.71 41.20
N THR A 211 -22.11 10.05 42.12
CA THR A 211 -23.17 10.69 42.91
C THR A 211 -22.55 11.29 44.17
N ILE A 212 -22.37 12.61 44.21
CA ILE A 212 -21.89 13.31 45.41
C ILE A 212 -23.07 13.47 46.38
N PHE A 213 -23.09 12.68 47.44
CA PHE A 213 -24.07 12.85 48.51
C PHE A 213 -23.71 14.08 49.37
N GLY A 214 -24.57 15.12 49.33
CA GLY A 214 -24.43 16.31 50.18
C GLY A 214 -24.35 17.66 49.44
N LEU A 215 -24.42 17.68 48.11
CA LEU A 215 -24.58 18.91 47.32
C LEU A 215 -26.02 19.02 46.83
N ASP A 216 -26.78 19.95 47.42
CA ASP A 216 -28.12 20.29 46.95
C ASP A 216 -27.98 21.29 45.79
N LEU A 217 -27.82 20.76 44.58
CA LEU A 217 -27.77 21.55 43.34
C LEU A 217 -28.69 20.88 42.33
N ASP A 218 -29.87 21.48 42.13
CA ASP A 218 -31.04 20.94 41.44
C ASP A 218 -30.87 20.52 39.96
N HIS A 219 -29.67 20.55 39.35
CA HIS A 219 -29.56 20.43 37.88
C HIS A 219 -28.42 19.59 37.28
N ALA A 220 -27.62 18.82 38.03
CA ALA A 220 -26.70 17.85 37.40
C ALA A 220 -26.30 16.71 38.35
N ARG A 221 -26.94 15.54 38.20
CA ARG A 221 -26.70 14.34 39.03
C ARG A 221 -25.58 13.42 38.54
N GLU A 222 -24.93 13.73 37.42
CA GLU A 222 -23.90 12.89 36.79
C GLU A 222 -22.68 13.75 36.42
N TRP A 223 -21.56 13.55 37.12
CA TRP A 223 -20.29 14.22 36.86
C TRP A 223 -19.25 13.20 36.39
N PRO A 224 -18.51 13.47 35.29
CA PRO A 224 -17.40 12.64 34.85
C PRO A 224 -16.31 12.58 35.94
N LEU A 225 -16.11 11.39 36.52
CA LEU A 225 -15.17 11.15 37.64
C LEU A 225 -13.73 11.55 37.32
N ASP A 226 -13.33 11.40 36.06
CA ASP A 226 -12.04 11.79 35.50
C ASP A 226 -11.80 13.32 35.56
N ALA A 227 -12.86 14.13 35.43
CA ALA A 227 -12.78 15.59 35.44
C ALA A 227 -13.12 16.23 36.79
N SER A 228 -13.76 15.49 37.72
CA SER A 228 -14.27 16.02 38.98
C SER A 228 -13.56 15.50 40.24
N TYR A 229 -12.54 14.67 40.09
CA TYR A 229 -11.80 14.13 41.24
C TYR A 229 -10.82 15.17 41.81
N VAL A 230 -11.00 15.50 43.09
CA VAL A 230 -10.03 16.25 43.88
C VAL A 230 -9.16 15.24 44.63
N SER A 231 -7.85 15.29 44.39
CA SER A 231 -6.92 14.33 44.98
C SER A 231 -6.97 14.34 46.51
N LEU A 232 -7.16 13.14 47.09
CA LEU A 232 -6.98 12.93 48.51
C LEU A 232 -5.52 13.16 48.90
N GLN A 233 -5.31 13.66 50.11
CA GLN A 233 -4.00 13.68 50.74
C GLN A 233 -3.86 12.46 51.65
N ALA A 234 -2.71 11.79 51.56
CA ALA A 234 -2.38 10.63 52.37
C ALA A 234 -1.00 10.82 53.04
N GLU A 235 -0.80 10.10 54.14
CA GLU A 235 0.46 10.08 54.89
C GLU A 235 0.97 8.65 54.95
N THR A 236 2.30 8.47 54.89
CA THR A 236 2.92 7.16 55.07
C THR A 236 3.27 6.93 56.54
N PRO A 237 3.12 5.70 57.08
CA PRO A 237 3.34 5.44 58.50
C PRO A 237 4.81 5.47 58.96
N SER A 238 5.75 5.93 58.13
CA SER A 238 7.18 5.84 58.41
C SER A 238 7.73 7.07 59.14
N GLY A 239 7.48 7.16 60.45
CA GLY A 239 8.39 7.68 61.50
C GLY A 239 9.05 9.07 61.39
N ALA A 240 8.92 9.80 60.31
CA ALA A 240 9.49 11.13 60.11
C ALA A 240 8.42 12.00 59.47
N THR A 241 8.18 13.17 60.06
CA THR A 241 7.32 14.28 59.59
C THR A 241 7.36 14.47 58.08
N THR A 242 6.60 13.66 57.34
CA THR A 242 6.39 13.80 55.92
C THR A 242 5.05 14.50 55.78
N ALA A 243 5.06 15.67 55.16
CA ALA A 243 3.85 16.42 54.89
C ALA A 243 2.86 15.54 54.09
N PRO A 244 1.54 15.73 54.28
CA PRO A 244 0.54 15.05 53.47
C PRO A 244 0.84 15.26 51.98
N ALA A 245 0.90 14.18 51.21
CA ALA A 245 1.10 14.22 49.77
C ALA A 245 -0.10 13.63 49.05
N ARG A 246 -0.23 13.92 47.75
CA ARG A 246 -1.36 13.40 46.96
C ARG A 246 -1.33 11.87 46.95
N ALA A 247 -2.47 11.25 47.18
CA ALA A 247 -2.59 9.80 47.38
C ALA A 247 -2.26 9.01 46.10
N ASP A 248 -2.58 9.55 44.93
CA ASP A 248 -2.22 9.02 43.61
C ASP A 248 -0.69 8.97 43.42
N GLU A 249 0.02 10.07 43.69
CA GLU A 249 1.48 10.14 43.63
C GLU A 249 2.16 9.23 44.65
N LEU A 250 1.59 9.11 45.85
CA LEU A 250 2.15 8.22 46.89
C LEU A 250 2.00 6.75 46.53
N LEU A 251 0.87 6.34 45.93
CA LEU A 251 0.66 4.95 45.52
C LEU A 251 1.68 4.50 44.47
N VAL A 252 2.02 5.40 43.55
CA VAL A 252 3.07 5.26 42.52
C VAL A 252 4.45 5.18 43.19
N ARG A 253 4.79 6.19 44.01
CA ARG A 253 6.10 6.29 44.68
C ARG A 253 6.44 5.15 45.65
N LEU A 254 5.42 4.47 46.19
CA LEU A 254 5.65 3.40 47.17
C LEU A 254 6.23 2.13 46.53
N ASP A 255 6.08 1.94 45.21
CA ASP A 255 6.52 0.75 44.45
C ASP A 255 6.29 -0.57 45.22
N ARG A 256 5.10 -0.69 45.82
CA ARG A 256 4.71 -1.88 46.60
C ARG A 256 3.62 -2.65 45.86
N PRO A 257 3.71 -3.98 45.82
CA PRO A 257 2.67 -4.81 45.22
C PRO A 257 1.35 -4.78 46.01
N ARG A 258 1.35 -4.26 47.25
CA ARG A 258 0.17 -4.17 48.13
C ARG A 258 0.24 -2.90 48.97
N VAL A 259 -0.83 -2.12 48.95
CA VAL A 259 -0.99 -0.92 49.77
C VAL A 259 -2.30 -1.00 50.55
N LEU A 260 -2.26 -0.59 51.82
CA LEU A 260 -3.45 -0.49 52.68
C LEU A 260 -3.75 1.00 52.95
N LEU A 261 -4.84 1.49 52.38
CA LEU A 261 -5.31 2.86 52.64
C LEU A 261 -6.25 2.88 53.85
N ARG A 262 -5.88 3.64 54.89
CA ARG A 262 -6.70 3.84 56.10
C ARG A 262 -7.24 5.26 56.15
N GLY A 263 -8.46 5.41 56.64
CA GLY A 263 -9.11 6.71 56.81
C GLY A 263 -10.52 6.54 57.37
N VAL A 264 -11.09 7.61 57.95
CA VAL A 264 -12.43 7.61 58.55
C VAL A 264 -13.53 7.26 57.53
N ALA A 265 -14.71 6.85 58.02
CA ALA A 265 -15.87 6.66 57.14
C ALA A 265 -16.17 7.95 56.36
N GLY A 266 -16.48 7.84 55.07
CA GLY A 266 -16.71 9.01 54.21
C GLY A 266 -15.45 9.71 53.68
N SER A 267 -14.23 9.26 54.01
CA SER A 267 -12.99 9.89 53.56
C SER A 267 -12.62 9.70 52.07
N GLY A 268 -13.55 9.22 51.23
CA GLY A 268 -13.31 9.06 49.78
C GLY A 268 -12.45 7.85 49.34
N LYS A 269 -12.16 6.87 50.21
CA LYS A 269 -11.31 5.70 49.85
C LYS A 269 -11.82 4.92 48.63
N THR A 270 -13.12 4.64 48.60
CA THR A 270 -13.76 3.93 47.48
C THR A 270 -13.75 4.77 46.22
N THR A 271 -13.95 6.09 46.35
CA THR A 271 -13.88 7.06 45.26
C THR A 271 -12.49 7.09 44.63
N LEU A 272 -11.41 7.07 45.43
CA LEU A 272 -10.04 6.97 44.92
C LEU A 272 -9.81 5.66 44.15
N ALA A 273 -10.29 4.53 44.64
CA ALA A 273 -10.15 3.25 43.95
C ALA A 273 -10.90 3.22 42.61
N GLN A 274 -12.09 3.81 42.57
CA GLN A 274 -12.88 3.96 41.34
C GLN A 274 -12.20 4.91 40.35
N TRP A 275 -11.66 6.03 40.82
CA TRP A 275 -10.92 6.99 40.00
C TRP A 275 -9.71 6.32 39.34
N LEU A 276 -8.88 5.61 40.12
CA LEU A 276 -7.73 4.86 39.59
C LEU A 276 -8.13 3.85 38.51
N ALA A 277 -9.27 3.16 38.69
CA ALA A 277 -9.76 2.20 37.72
C ALA A 277 -10.23 2.86 36.41
N VAL A 278 -10.88 4.03 36.48
CA VAL A 278 -11.30 4.79 35.28
C VAL A 278 -10.08 5.39 34.57
N THR A 279 -9.14 5.97 35.32
CA THR A 279 -7.93 6.58 34.76
C THR A 279 -7.05 5.55 34.05
N ALA A 280 -6.91 4.33 34.59
CA ALA A 280 -6.09 3.28 33.99
C ALA A 280 -6.62 2.75 32.63
N VAL A 281 -7.92 2.89 32.36
CA VAL A 281 -8.55 2.41 31.12
C VAL A 281 -8.84 3.53 30.11
N HIS A 282 -8.56 4.78 30.47
CA HIS A 282 -8.84 5.93 29.63
C HIS A 282 -7.63 6.21 28.70
N PRO A 283 -7.84 6.38 27.37
CA PRO A 283 -6.77 6.36 26.38
C PRO A 283 -5.86 7.60 26.38
N ASP A 284 -6.29 8.72 26.95
CA ASP A 284 -5.50 9.96 26.98
C ASP A 284 -5.86 10.86 28.19
N PRO A 285 -5.53 10.47 29.44
CA PRO A 285 -5.92 11.23 30.62
C PRO A 285 -4.77 12.15 31.06
N PRO A 286 -5.02 13.46 31.27
CA PRO A 286 -3.98 14.48 31.43
C PRO A 286 -3.07 14.33 32.67
N GLU A 287 -3.45 13.52 33.66
CA GLU A 287 -2.71 13.29 34.91
C GLU A 287 -2.51 11.79 35.22
N THR A 288 -2.36 10.94 34.20
CA THR A 288 -2.15 9.50 34.43
C THR A 288 -0.72 9.22 34.84
N PRO A 289 -0.47 8.56 35.98
CA PRO A 289 0.85 8.01 36.26
C PRO A 289 1.23 6.99 35.20
N ASP A 290 2.44 7.11 34.63
CA ASP A 290 2.95 6.20 33.58
C ASP A 290 2.85 4.71 33.97
N GLU A 291 2.88 4.41 35.27
CA GLU A 291 2.80 3.06 35.83
C GLU A 291 1.43 2.38 35.64
N LEU A 292 0.37 3.16 35.36
CA LEU A 292 -0.97 2.66 35.06
C LEU A 292 -1.17 2.38 33.56
N LEU A 293 -0.30 2.89 32.68
CA LEU A 293 -0.41 2.68 31.24
C LEU A 293 -0.28 1.19 30.89
N GLY A 294 -1.26 0.66 30.16
CA GLY A 294 -1.30 -0.74 29.76
C GLY A 294 -1.64 -1.72 30.89
N ARG A 295 -2.12 -1.24 32.04
CA ARG A 295 -2.64 -2.08 33.13
C ARG A 295 -4.16 -2.21 33.04
N ILE A 296 -4.68 -3.37 33.44
CA ILE A 296 -6.13 -3.64 33.46
C ILE A 296 -6.59 -3.69 34.92
N PRO A 297 -7.40 -2.73 35.39
CA PRO A 297 -7.80 -2.64 36.78
C PRO A 297 -8.93 -3.62 37.11
N PHE A 298 -8.73 -4.43 38.15
CA PHE A 298 -9.78 -5.27 38.73
C PHE A 298 -10.24 -4.69 40.07
N LEU A 299 -11.43 -4.08 40.07
CA LEU A 299 -12.05 -3.57 41.30
C LEU A 299 -12.92 -4.67 41.94
N LEU A 300 -12.53 -5.11 43.13
CA LEU A 300 -13.26 -6.11 43.91
C LEU A 300 -14.05 -5.41 45.04
N PRO A 301 -15.33 -5.77 45.26
CA PRO A 301 -16.16 -5.21 46.33
C PRO A 301 -15.77 -5.68 47.73
#